data_AF-X1IW14-F1
#
_entry.id   AF-X1IW14-F1
#
_cell.length_a   1.000
_cell.length_b   1.000
_cell.length_c   1.000
_cell.angle_alpha   90.00
_cell.angle_beta   90.00
_cell.angle_gamma   90.00
#
_symmetry.space_group_name_H-M   'P 1'
#
loop_
_entity.id
_entity.type
_entity.pdbx_description
1 polymer ?
#
loop_
_entity_poly.entity_id
_entity_poly.type
_entity_poly.pdbx_seq_one_letter_code
_entity_poly.pdbx_strand_id
1 'polypeptide(L)'
;GQRNKIENIKKSDLYHKDPFNQEIIRLKQTLDKIRELTVGYDNKEEYYVKKLAEGIATIAAGVWKTLSDGSPAECVVRLSDFKTNEYANLIGGWIYEGEENNPMLGFRGCSRYVHDEFQQAFILELRAIKKARDWGLKNIIPMLPFCRSP
;
A
#
# COMPACT_ATOMS: atom_id res chain seq x y z
N GLY A 1 -15.29 -21.29 46.51
CA GLY A 1 -16.40 -21.63 45.58
C GLY A 1 -16.24 -20.90 44.26
N GLN A 2 -16.97 -21.30 43.22
CA GLN A 2 -16.94 -20.69 41.88
C GLN A 2 -17.17 -19.17 41.92
N ARG A 3 -17.90 -18.66 42.93
CA ARG A 3 -18.02 -17.23 43.30
C ARG A 3 -16.68 -16.53 43.59
N ASN A 4 -15.80 -17.09 44.41
CA ASN A 4 -14.49 -16.48 44.73
C ASN A 4 -13.51 -16.48 43.53
N LYS A 5 -13.74 -17.31 42.50
CA LYS A 5 -12.96 -17.28 41.25
C LYS A 5 -13.41 -16.15 40.33
N ILE A 6 -14.68 -15.75 40.38
CA ILE A 6 -15.24 -14.65 39.57
C ILE A 6 -14.92 -13.30 40.22
N GLU A 7 -14.92 -13.22 41.55
CA GLU A 7 -14.59 -11.99 42.29
C GLU A 7 -13.09 -11.65 42.29
N ASN A 8 -12.20 -12.62 42.04
CA ASN A 8 -10.75 -12.42 41.97
C ASN A 8 -10.22 -12.13 40.56
N ILE A 9 -11.08 -12.11 39.53
CA ILE A 9 -10.69 -11.53 38.24
C ILE A 9 -10.69 -10.02 38.45
N LYS A 10 -9.50 -9.43 38.66
CA LYS A 10 -9.37 -7.97 38.72
C LYS A 10 -10.00 -7.42 37.45
N LYS A 11 -10.88 -6.42 37.56
CA LYS A 11 -11.46 -5.73 36.39
C LYS A 11 -10.38 -5.37 35.35
N SER A 12 -9.16 -5.04 35.79
CA SER A 12 -7.96 -4.83 34.93
C SER A 12 -7.64 -5.98 33.97
N ASP A 13 -7.86 -7.23 34.38
CA ASP A 13 -7.48 -8.43 33.62
C ASP A 13 -8.54 -8.78 32.56
N LEU A 14 -9.77 -8.26 32.72
CA LEU A 14 -10.82 -8.30 31.70
C LEU A 14 -10.60 -7.24 30.62
N TYR A 15 -10.08 -6.06 30.97
CA TYR A 15 -9.85 -4.97 30.01
C TYR A 15 -8.84 -5.34 28.91
N HIS A 16 -7.76 -6.07 29.21
CA HIS A 16 -6.78 -6.47 28.20
C HIS A 16 -7.24 -7.62 27.28
N LYS A 17 -8.30 -8.34 27.67
CA LYS A 17 -8.89 -9.44 26.91
C LYS A 17 -10.12 -9.03 26.11
N ASP A 18 -10.59 -7.80 26.28
CA ASP A 18 -11.63 -7.21 25.44
C ASP A 18 -11.09 -7.03 24.01
N PRO A 19 -11.69 -7.68 23.00
CA PRO A 19 -11.30 -7.53 21.59
C PRO A 19 -11.22 -6.06 21.16
N PHE A 20 -12.09 -5.20 21.69
CA PHE A 20 -12.11 -3.78 21.38
C PHE A 20 -10.85 -3.05 21.86
N ASN A 21 -10.34 -3.41 23.05
CA ASN A 21 -9.08 -2.84 23.55
C ASN A 21 -7.86 -3.34 22.77
N GLN A 22 -7.88 -4.59 22.29
CA GLN A 22 -6.80 -5.12 21.46
C GLN A 22 -6.72 -4.41 20.11
N GLU A 23 -7.87 -4.12 19.50
CA GLU A 23 -7.93 -3.37 18.26
C GLU A 23 -7.43 -1.93 18.43
N ILE A 24 -7.82 -1.24 19.52
CA ILE A 24 -7.29 0.09 19.85
C ILE A 24 -5.76 0.06 20.04
N ILE A 25 -5.23 -0.94 20.73
CA ILE A 25 -3.78 -1.09 20.92
C ILE A 25 -3.09 -1.28 19.56
N ARG A 26 -3.63 -2.17 18.71
CA ARG A 26 -3.09 -2.42 17.36
C ARG A 26 -3.15 -1.17 16.49
N LEU A 27 -4.23 -0.39 16.55
CA LEU A 27 -4.37 0.89 15.85
C LEU A 27 -3.31 1.90 16.31
N LYS A 28 -3.10 2.05 17.63
CA LYS A 28 -2.06 2.94 18.16
C LYS A 28 -0.67 2.55 17.66
N GLN A 29 -0.32 1.27 17.76
CA GLN A 29 0.95 0.73 17.24
C GLN A 29 1.12 0.98 15.74
N THR A 30 0.04 0.80 14.97
CA THR A 30 0.02 1.08 13.52
C THR A 30 0.32 2.55 13.25
N LEU A 31 -0.38 3.46 13.93
CA LEU A 31 -0.20 4.90 13.76
C LEU A 31 1.20 5.36 14.17
N ASP A 32 1.75 4.81 15.25
CA ASP A 32 3.10 5.14 15.71
C ASP A 32 4.15 4.67 14.69
N LYS A 33 3.99 3.48 14.10
CA LYS A 33 4.87 3.00 13.05
C LYS A 33 4.81 3.87 11.80
N ILE A 34 3.62 4.32 11.41
CA ILE A 34 3.44 5.25 10.29
C ILE A 34 4.15 6.58 10.57
N ARG A 35 4.01 7.13 11.80
CA ARG A 35 4.69 8.37 12.20
C ARG A 35 6.20 8.23 12.12
N GLU A 36 6.75 7.12 12.60
CA GLU A 36 8.20 6.83 12.55
C GLU A 36 8.73 6.76 11.11
N LEU A 37 8.01 6.08 10.20
CA LEU A 37 8.42 5.95 8.80
C LEU A 37 8.29 7.26 8.01
N THR A 38 7.36 8.13 8.40
CA THR A 38 7.03 9.36 7.69
C THR A 38 7.63 10.62 8.33
N VAL A 39 8.65 10.46 9.18
CA VAL A 39 9.35 11.60 9.79
C VAL A 39 9.85 12.56 8.72
N GLY A 40 9.61 13.86 8.94
CA GLY A 40 9.97 14.94 8.00
C GLY A 40 8.95 15.16 6.88
N TYR A 41 7.82 14.47 6.89
CA TYR A 41 6.71 14.70 5.96
C TYR A 41 5.44 15.10 6.70
N ASP A 42 5.00 16.35 6.51
CA ASP A 42 3.71 16.82 7.02
C ASP A 42 2.55 16.14 6.29
N ASN A 43 2.72 15.92 4.98
CA ASN A 43 1.79 15.17 4.15
C ASN A 43 2.30 13.76 3.87
N LYS A 44 1.58 12.75 4.37
CA LYS A 44 1.92 11.32 4.19
C LYS A 44 1.69 10.83 2.77
N GLU A 45 0.80 11.45 2.01
CA GLU A 45 0.68 11.16 0.58
C GLU A 45 1.95 11.56 -0.18
N GLU A 46 2.55 12.68 0.20
CA GLU A 46 3.80 13.12 -0.43
C GLU A 46 4.94 12.16 -0.13
N TYR A 47 5.01 11.63 1.11
CA TYR A 47 5.93 10.56 1.45
C TYR A 47 5.76 9.36 0.51
N TYR A 48 4.52 8.88 0.35
CA TYR A 48 4.22 7.75 -0.54
C TYR A 48 4.64 8.03 -1.99
N VAL A 49 4.19 9.15 -2.56
CA VAL A 49 4.49 9.55 -3.94
C VAL A 49 5.99 9.68 -4.17
N LYS A 50 6.71 10.32 -3.25
CA LYS A 50 8.15 10.54 -3.38
C LYS A 50 8.94 9.24 -3.25
N LYS A 51 8.63 8.39 -2.27
CA LYS A 51 9.32 7.11 -2.09
C LYS A 51 9.08 6.14 -3.23
N LEU A 52 7.85 6.08 -3.74
CA LEU A 52 7.55 5.28 -4.90
C LEU A 52 8.27 5.83 -6.16
N ALA A 53 8.26 7.16 -6.36
CA ALA A 53 8.98 7.78 -7.46
C ALA A 53 10.50 7.51 -7.40
N GLU A 54 11.11 7.58 -6.21
CA GLU A 54 12.53 7.25 -5.99
C GLU A 54 12.85 5.81 -6.42
N GLY A 55 12.01 4.85 -6.03
CA GLY A 55 12.18 3.44 -6.42
C GLY A 55 12.04 3.21 -7.92
N ILE A 56 10.97 3.74 -8.53
CA ILE A 56 10.74 3.67 -9.97
C ILE A 56 11.89 4.33 -10.74
N ALA A 57 12.32 5.51 -10.28
CA ALA A 57 13.39 6.26 -10.90
C ALA A 57 14.72 5.50 -10.88
N THR A 58 15.04 4.86 -9.75
CA THR A 58 16.25 4.06 -9.59
C THR A 58 16.30 2.92 -10.61
N ILE A 59 15.18 2.19 -10.77
CA ILE A 59 15.08 1.09 -11.74
C ILE A 59 15.19 1.63 -13.18
N ALA A 60 14.42 2.68 -13.51
CA ALA A 60 14.39 3.26 -14.85
C ALA A 60 15.74 3.85 -15.29
N ALA A 61 16.49 4.44 -14.36
CA ALA A 61 17.86 4.89 -14.58
C ALA A 61 18.83 3.72 -14.78
N GLY A 62 18.69 2.65 -13.98
CA GLY A 62 19.56 1.47 -14.07
C GLY A 62 19.45 0.71 -15.38
N VAL A 63 18.29 0.77 -16.06
CA VAL A 63 18.08 0.13 -17.37
C VAL A 63 18.25 1.09 -18.55
N TRP A 64 18.63 2.35 -18.29
CA TRP A 64 18.72 3.37 -19.33
C TRP A 64 19.85 3.06 -20.32
N LYS A 65 19.51 3.00 -21.60
CA LYS A 65 20.47 2.93 -22.71
C LYS A 65 19.86 3.52 -23.96
N THR A 66 20.71 4.04 -24.85
CA THR A 66 20.28 4.46 -26.19
C THR A 66 20.32 3.25 -27.13
N LEU A 67 19.22 3.01 -27.84
CA LEU A 67 19.10 1.98 -28.86
C LEU A 67 19.73 2.45 -30.18
N SER A 68 19.89 1.55 -31.14
CA SER A 68 20.54 1.84 -32.43
C SER A 68 19.83 2.90 -33.28
N ASP A 69 18.53 3.12 -33.04
CA ASP A 69 17.71 4.14 -33.71
C ASP A 69 17.74 5.50 -33.00
N GLY A 70 18.53 5.64 -31.92
CA GLY A 70 18.64 6.86 -31.13
C GLY A 70 17.57 7.02 -30.04
N SER A 71 16.62 6.10 -29.93
CA SER A 71 15.58 6.11 -28.87
C SER A 71 16.12 5.56 -27.54
N PRO A 72 15.57 5.96 -26.38
CA PRO A 72 15.91 5.33 -25.10
C PRO A 72 15.21 3.98 -24.95
N ALA A 73 15.90 3.00 -24.38
CA ALA A 73 15.29 1.73 -24.01
C ALA A 73 14.17 1.94 -22.97
N GLU A 74 13.01 1.39 -23.28
CA GLU A 74 11.83 1.48 -22.44
C GLU A 74 12.02 0.73 -21.11
N CYS A 75 11.56 1.36 -20.03
CA CYS A 75 11.40 0.76 -18.72
C CYS A 75 9.90 0.56 -18.48
N VAL A 76 9.41 -0.65 -18.74
CA VAL A 76 8.00 -0.98 -18.50
C VAL A 76 7.77 -1.16 -17.00
N VAL A 77 6.98 -0.28 -16.41
CA VAL A 77 6.64 -0.30 -14.98
C VAL A 77 5.21 -0.77 -14.83
N ARG A 78 5.06 -1.99 -14.33
CA ARG A 78 3.74 -2.54 -14.00
C ARG A 78 3.23 -1.91 -12.71
N LEU A 79 2.00 -1.42 -12.75
CA LEU A 79 1.32 -0.87 -11.57
C LEU A 79 0.97 -1.96 -10.56
N SER A 80 0.61 -1.53 -9.35
CA SER A 80 0.35 -2.38 -8.20
C SER A 80 -0.72 -3.45 -8.48
N ASP A 81 -0.29 -4.69 -8.63
CA ASP A 81 -1.18 -5.86 -8.82
C ASP A 81 -1.28 -6.72 -7.56
N PHE A 82 -1.24 -6.04 -6.40
CA PHE A 82 -1.35 -6.70 -5.11
C PHE A 82 -2.77 -7.23 -4.93
N LYS A 83 -2.83 -8.42 -4.35
CA LYS A 83 -4.06 -9.07 -3.90
C LYS A 83 -4.46 -8.50 -2.53
N THR A 84 -5.72 -8.70 -2.17
CA THR A 84 -6.30 -8.30 -0.88
C THR A 84 -5.45 -8.78 0.32
N ASN A 85 -4.97 -10.03 0.29
CA ASN A 85 -4.13 -10.55 1.37
C ASN A 85 -2.72 -9.92 1.42
N GLU A 86 -2.19 -9.47 0.29
CA GLU A 86 -0.90 -8.76 0.24
C GLU A 86 -1.06 -7.34 0.80
N TYR A 87 -2.15 -6.65 0.45
CA TYR A 87 -2.51 -5.36 1.05
C TYR A 87 -2.77 -5.47 2.56
N ALA A 88 -3.49 -6.51 3.02
CA ALA A 88 -3.80 -6.71 4.42
C ALA A 88 -2.55 -6.84 5.31
N ASN A 89 -1.46 -7.34 4.74
CA ASN A 89 -0.18 -7.52 5.42
C ASN A 89 0.67 -6.23 5.50
N LEU A 90 0.27 -5.15 4.81
CA LEU A 90 0.92 -3.84 4.96
C LEU A 90 0.55 -3.20 6.31
N ILE A 91 1.37 -2.25 6.75
CA ILE A 91 1.10 -1.46 7.97
C ILE A 91 -0.24 -0.72 7.78
N GLY A 92 -1.23 -1.08 8.59
CA GLY A 92 -2.59 -0.52 8.52
C GLY A 92 -3.49 -1.14 7.45
N GLY A 93 -2.98 -2.06 6.63
CA GLY A 93 -3.77 -2.71 5.56
C GLY A 93 -4.96 -3.51 6.09
N TRP A 94 -4.81 -4.12 7.27
CA TRP A 94 -5.87 -4.87 7.96
C TRP A 94 -7.15 -4.07 8.27
N ILE A 95 -7.10 -2.73 8.19
CA ILE A 95 -8.26 -1.85 8.40
C ILE A 95 -9.10 -1.72 7.13
N TYR A 96 -8.46 -1.88 5.96
CA TYR A 96 -9.05 -1.61 4.65
C TYR A 96 -9.36 -2.88 3.85
N GLU A 97 -8.69 -3.99 4.14
CA GLU A 97 -8.88 -5.24 3.42
C GLU A 97 -9.73 -6.23 4.22
N GLY A 98 -10.84 -6.69 3.62
CA GLY A 98 -11.62 -7.81 4.15
C GLY A 98 -10.97 -9.17 3.87
N GLU A 99 -11.54 -10.24 4.45
CA GLU A 99 -11.14 -11.61 4.10
C GLU A 99 -11.81 -12.04 2.79
N GLU A 100 -11.01 -12.40 1.78
CA GLU A 100 -11.50 -13.02 0.55
C GLU A 100 -11.19 -14.52 0.52
N ASN A 101 -12.21 -15.34 0.23
CA ASN A 101 -12.03 -16.79 0.08
C ASN A 101 -11.06 -17.18 -1.05
N ASN A 102 -10.97 -16.38 -2.13
CA ASN A 102 -10.01 -16.61 -3.22
C ASN A 102 -9.41 -15.31 -3.77
N PRO A 103 -8.27 -14.87 -3.21
CA PRO A 103 -7.58 -13.63 -3.62
C PRO A 103 -7.05 -13.63 -5.08
N MET A 104 -6.97 -14.79 -5.74
CA MET A 104 -6.48 -14.87 -7.13
C MET A 104 -7.53 -14.40 -8.15
N LEU A 105 -8.82 -14.54 -7.84
CA LEU A 105 -9.95 -14.11 -8.69
C LEU A 105 -10.63 -12.84 -8.19
N GLY A 106 -10.31 -12.43 -6.96
CA GLY A 106 -10.93 -11.32 -6.25
C GLY A 106 -10.47 -9.93 -6.69
N PHE A 107 -10.45 -9.01 -5.72
CA PHE A 107 -10.29 -7.57 -5.91
C PHE A 107 -8.83 -7.15 -6.17
N ARG A 108 -8.41 -7.16 -7.45
CA ARG A 108 -7.05 -6.78 -7.88
C ARG A 108 -6.99 -6.18 -9.30
N GLY A 109 -5.87 -5.54 -9.63
CA GLY A 109 -5.59 -5.01 -10.98
C GLY A 109 -6.53 -3.90 -11.43
N CYS A 110 -6.81 -3.81 -12.74
CA CYS A 110 -7.63 -2.74 -13.33
C CYS A 110 -9.01 -2.56 -12.65
N SER A 111 -9.67 -3.64 -12.22
CA SER A 111 -10.97 -3.54 -11.53
C SER A 111 -10.88 -2.85 -10.17
N ARG A 112 -9.72 -2.92 -9.50
CA ARG A 112 -9.47 -2.25 -8.23
C ARG A 112 -9.18 -0.77 -8.42
N TYR A 113 -8.48 -0.39 -9.49
CA TYR A 113 -8.12 1.00 -9.76
C TYR A 113 -9.32 1.94 -10.01
N VAL A 114 -10.42 1.39 -10.52
CA VAL A 114 -11.64 2.14 -10.82
C VAL A 114 -12.67 2.10 -9.70
N HIS A 115 -12.40 1.35 -8.62
CA HIS A 115 -13.32 1.26 -7.48
C HIS A 115 -13.18 2.49 -6.58
N ASP A 116 -14.29 3.07 -6.15
CA ASP A 116 -14.33 4.33 -5.39
C ASP A 116 -13.43 4.29 -4.13
N GLU A 117 -13.40 3.15 -3.44
CA GLU A 117 -12.60 2.96 -2.23
C GLU A 117 -11.08 2.92 -2.47
N PHE A 118 -10.62 2.66 -3.71
CA PHE A 118 -9.20 2.49 -4.02
C PHE A 118 -8.67 3.51 -5.05
N GLN A 119 -9.56 4.18 -5.79
CA GLN A 119 -9.18 5.11 -6.85
C GLN A 119 -8.17 6.18 -6.39
N GLN A 120 -8.28 6.66 -5.14
CA GLN A 120 -7.33 7.62 -4.58
C GLN A 120 -5.91 7.05 -4.45
N ALA A 121 -5.76 5.80 -4.02
CA ALA A 121 -4.47 5.12 -3.97
C ALA A 121 -3.85 4.97 -5.38
N PHE A 122 -4.69 4.63 -6.37
CA PHE A 122 -4.26 4.56 -7.76
C PHE A 122 -3.77 5.93 -8.29
N ILE A 123 -4.46 7.02 -7.96
CA ILE A 123 -4.04 8.38 -8.32
C ILE A 123 -2.66 8.71 -7.72
N LEU A 124 -2.38 8.29 -6.49
CA LEU A 124 -1.05 8.47 -5.87
C LEU A 124 0.04 7.70 -6.64
N GLU A 125 -0.26 6.50 -7.11
CA GLU A 125 0.66 5.70 -7.93
C GLU A 125 0.99 6.40 -9.26
N LEU A 126 -0.02 6.95 -9.93
CA LEU A 126 0.16 7.74 -11.16
C LEU A 126 0.95 9.03 -10.90
N ARG A 127 0.72 9.70 -9.76
CA ARG A 127 1.50 10.88 -9.33
C ARG A 127 2.98 10.52 -9.16
N ALA A 128 3.29 9.35 -8.63
CA ALA A 128 4.68 8.89 -8.49
C ALA A 128 5.35 8.66 -9.84
N ILE A 129 4.67 8.01 -10.80
CA ILE A 129 5.17 7.84 -12.17
C ILE A 129 5.39 9.19 -12.84
N LYS A 130 4.42 10.11 -12.74
CA LYS A 130 4.55 11.46 -13.28
C LYS A 130 5.79 12.15 -12.71
N LYS A 131 5.97 12.09 -11.39
CA LYS A 131 7.11 12.70 -10.70
C LYS A 131 8.46 12.14 -11.17
N ALA A 132 8.58 10.81 -11.30
CA ALA A 132 9.79 10.18 -11.84
C ALA A 132 10.08 10.60 -13.29
N ARG A 133 9.04 10.69 -14.13
CA ARG A 133 9.16 11.20 -15.50
C ARG A 133 9.55 12.69 -15.52
N ASP A 134 9.07 13.49 -14.58
CA ASP A 134 9.42 14.91 -14.46
C ASP A 134 10.89 15.12 -14.04
N TRP A 135 11.50 14.13 -13.37
CA TRP A 135 12.95 14.08 -13.13
C TRP A 135 13.79 13.71 -14.36
N GLY A 136 13.17 13.55 -15.54
CA GLY A 136 13.85 13.29 -16.81
C GLY A 136 13.81 11.83 -17.27
N LEU A 137 13.28 10.91 -16.47
CA LEU A 137 13.18 9.48 -16.82
C LEU A 137 11.97 9.21 -17.71
N LYS A 138 12.01 9.76 -18.94
CA LYS A 138 10.92 9.68 -19.91
C LYS A 138 10.76 8.29 -20.54
N ASN A 139 11.73 7.39 -20.32
CA ASN A 139 11.68 5.99 -20.75
C ASN A 139 10.72 5.12 -19.91
N ILE A 140 10.14 5.64 -18.84
CA ILE A 140 9.15 4.93 -18.02
C ILE A 140 7.82 4.76 -18.77
N ILE A 141 7.41 3.52 -19.02
CA ILE A 141 6.14 3.18 -19.65
C ILE A 141 5.24 2.47 -18.62
N PRO A 142 4.12 3.07 -18.18
CA PRO A 142 3.20 2.43 -17.25
C PRO A 142 2.46 1.26 -17.93
N MET A 143 2.35 0.13 -17.25
CA MET A 143 1.57 -1.04 -17.66
C MET A 143 0.44 -1.30 -16.65
N LEU A 144 -0.80 -1.34 -17.14
CA LEU A 144 -1.98 -1.69 -16.36
C LEU A 144 -2.17 -3.23 -16.32
N PRO A 145 -2.09 -3.87 -15.14
CA PRO A 145 -2.31 -5.31 -14.99
C PRO A 145 -3.79 -5.69 -14.91
N PHE A 146 -4.14 -6.89 -15.40
CA PHE A 146 -5.45 -7.52 -15.18
C PHE A 146 -6.67 -6.70 -15.67
N CYS A 147 -6.59 -6.13 -16.87
CA CYS A 147 -7.74 -5.54 -17.53
C CYS A 147 -8.65 -6.63 -18.12
N ARG A 148 -9.88 -6.74 -17.59
CA ARG A 148 -10.86 -7.80 -17.93
C ARG A 148 -11.81 -7.40 -19.06
N SER A 149 -11.91 -6.11 -19.36
CA SER A 149 -12.73 -5.55 -20.44
C SER A 149 -11.97 -4.40 -21.13
N PRO A 150 -12.24 -4.13 -22.42
CA PRO A 150 -11.75 -2.94 -23.12
C PRO A 150 -12.23 -1.63 -22.51
#